data_AF-A0A7S0SED2-F1
#
_entry.id   AF-A0A7S0SED2-F1
#
_cell.length_a   1.000
_cell.length_b   1.000
_cell.length_c   1.000
_cell.angle_alpha   90.00
_cell.angle_beta   90.00
_cell.angle_gamma   90.00
#
_symmetry.space_group_name_H-M   'P 1'
#
loop_
_entity.id
_entity.type
_entity.pdbx_description
1 polymer ?
#
loop_
_entity_poly.entity_id
_entity_poly.type
_entity_poly.pdbx_seq_one_letter_code
_entity_poly.pdbx_strand_id
1 'polypeptide(L)'
;FWVEACIKRRDVVIIDDSPIYVPPRSLHGVPDMANVHVCVTGYTGDRRADLITIVNLLGAEYLRVLDRKSTHLVCYEFEGAKWAKANQTKLQLVVSHKWLEECLRQWRRLPEAEFAARSGKEEDRLAEAEAEVPDSEGEEDDFSKDINARENLTRGGVG
;
A
#
# COMPACT_ATOMS: atom_id res chain seq x y z
N PHE A 1 7.98 14.83 7.63
CA PHE A 1 6.87 13.95 7.23
C PHE A 1 5.92 13.62 8.38
N TRP A 2 6.24 12.71 9.31
CA TRP A 2 5.26 12.26 10.33
C TRP A 2 4.76 13.39 11.27
N VAL A 3 5.68 14.19 11.82
CA VAL A 3 5.32 15.32 12.70
C VAL A 3 4.41 16.32 11.97
N GLU A 4 4.71 16.63 10.71
CA GLU A 4 3.91 17.55 9.90
C GLU A 4 2.52 16.97 9.62
N ALA A 5 2.43 15.66 9.35
CA ALA A 5 1.16 14.96 9.19
C ALA A 5 0.31 15.02 10.47
N CYS A 6 0.92 14.83 11.64
CA CYS A 6 0.24 14.94 12.92
C CYS A 6 -0.28 16.37 13.18
N ILE A 7 0.55 17.37 12.91
CA ILE A 7 0.15 18.78 13.03
C ILE A 7 -1.01 19.10 12.09
N LYS A 8 -0.95 18.63 10.83
CA LYS A 8 -1.98 18.87 9.82
C LYS A 8 -3.32 18.21 10.17
N ARG A 9 -3.28 16.95 10.64
CA ARG A 9 -4.49 16.21 11.05
C ARG A 9 -5.00 16.60 12.44
N ARG A 10 -4.20 17.35 13.22
CA ARG A 10 -4.47 17.68 14.64
C ARG A 10 -4.66 16.43 15.49
N ASP A 11 -3.98 15.36 15.14
CA ASP A 11 -4.05 14.07 15.81
C ASP A 11 -2.75 13.29 15.59
N VAL A 12 -2.49 12.28 16.41
CA VAL A 12 -1.36 11.37 16.24
C VAL A 12 -1.69 10.40 15.12
N VAL A 13 -0.96 10.50 14.01
CA VAL A 13 -1.11 9.59 12.87
C VAL A 13 -0.36 8.29 13.14
N ILE A 14 -0.91 7.15 12.74
CA ILE A 14 -0.24 5.85 12.84
C ILE A 14 0.99 5.87 11.92
N ILE A 15 2.14 5.45 12.44
CA ILE A 15 3.41 5.54 11.71
C ILE A 15 3.42 4.70 10.42
N ASP A 16 2.69 3.58 10.43
CA ASP A 16 2.61 2.63 9.31
C ASP A 16 1.65 3.07 8.19
N ASP A 17 0.87 4.14 8.39
CA ASP A 17 -0.03 4.72 7.37
C ASP A 17 0.72 5.15 6.11
N SER A 18 2.01 5.49 6.22
CA SER A 18 2.80 5.91 5.07
C SER A 18 4.29 5.60 5.23
N PRO A 19 4.95 5.02 4.21
CA PRO A 19 6.35 4.64 4.31
C PRO A 19 7.31 5.85 4.43
N ILE A 20 6.86 7.08 4.10
CA ILE A 20 7.67 8.30 4.28
C ILE A 20 7.71 8.77 5.74
N TYR A 21 6.89 8.21 6.62
CA TYR A 21 6.93 8.51 8.06
C TYR A 21 8.08 7.79 8.76
N VAL A 22 8.56 6.70 8.17
CA VAL A 22 9.72 5.94 8.65
C VAL A 22 11.01 6.61 8.13
N PRO A 23 12.03 6.82 8.98
CA PRO A 23 13.31 7.35 8.53
C PRO A 23 13.94 6.51 7.40
N PRO A 24 14.53 7.14 6.37
CA PRO A 24 15.15 6.41 5.26
C PRO A 24 16.34 5.58 5.75
N ARG A 25 16.50 4.37 5.19
CA ARG A 25 17.57 3.46 5.59
C ARG A 25 18.95 3.87 5.08
N SER A 26 19.00 4.69 4.03
CA SER A 26 20.23 5.23 3.43
C SER A 26 19.95 6.55 2.72
N LEU A 27 20.95 7.43 2.66
CA LEU A 27 20.92 8.69 1.92
C LEU A 27 21.22 8.52 0.42
N HIS A 28 21.69 7.34 0.01
CA HIS A 28 22.05 7.04 -1.38
C HIS A 28 20.93 6.34 -2.16
N GLY A 29 19.79 6.09 -1.51
CA GLY A 29 18.69 5.31 -2.09
C GLY A 29 19.00 3.81 -2.21
N VAL A 30 18.18 3.13 -3.00
CA VAL A 30 18.29 1.71 -3.31
C VAL A 30 19.10 1.58 -4.62
N PRO A 31 20.23 0.85 -4.66
CA PRO A 31 21.08 0.76 -5.85
C PRO A 31 20.33 0.35 -7.12
N ASP A 32 19.39 -0.60 -7.02
CA ASP A 32 18.62 -1.12 -8.17
C ASP A 32 17.59 -0.13 -8.73
N MET A 33 17.38 1.00 -8.04
CA MET A 33 16.50 2.09 -8.46
C MET A 33 17.24 3.20 -9.20
N ALA A 34 18.59 3.20 -9.23
CA ALA A 34 19.39 4.30 -9.79
C ALA A 34 19.11 4.60 -11.28
N ASN A 35 18.66 3.61 -12.05
CA ASN A 35 18.30 3.77 -13.47
C ASN A 35 16.79 3.87 -13.72
N VAL A 36 16.00 4.01 -12.65
CA VAL A 36 14.55 4.11 -12.72
C VAL A 36 14.18 5.59 -12.87
N HIS A 37 13.47 5.88 -13.94
CA HIS A 37 12.93 7.20 -14.25
C HIS A 37 11.40 7.13 -14.29
N VAL A 38 10.73 7.84 -13.39
CA VAL A 38 9.31 7.71 -13.09
C VAL A 38 8.53 8.94 -13.53
N CYS A 39 7.49 8.71 -14.32
CA CYS A 39 6.43 9.69 -14.53
C CYS A 39 5.23 9.37 -13.65
N VAL A 40 4.64 10.39 -13.02
CA VAL A 40 3.39 10.25 -12.25
C VAL A 40 2.24 10.90 -13.02
N THR A 41 1.08 10.23 -13.08
CA THR A 41 -0.14 10.72 -13.75
C THR A 41 -1.40 10.44 -12.95
N GLY A 42 -2.37 11.37 -13.00
CA GLY A 42 -3.67 11.26 -12.31
C GLY A 42 -3.64 11.59 -10.81
N TYR A 43 -2.49 11.56 -10.14
CA TYR A 43 -2.35 12.01 -8.75
C TYR A 43 -2.26 13.53 -8.63
N THR A 44 -2.85 14.08 -7.56
CA THR A 44 -2.89 15.52 -7.26
C THR A 44 -2.51 15.81 -5.81
N GLY A 45 -2.29 17.11 -5.49
CA GLY A 45 -2.05 17.57 -4.12
C GLY A 45 -0.90 16.87 -3.39
N ASP A 46 -1.11 16.60 -2.10
CA ASP A 46 -0.13 15.94 -1.23
C ASP A 46 0.21 14.53 -1.71
N ARG A 47 -0.78 13.76 -2.20
CA ARG A 47 -0.55 12.41 -2.70
C ARG A 47 0.49 12.40 -3.82
N ARG A 48 0.46 13.40 -4.70
CA ARG A 48 1.49 13.55 -5.74
C ARG A 48 2.86 13.93 -5.15
N ALA A 49 2.88 14.84 -4.17
CA ALA A 49 4.12 15.26 -3.51
C ALA A 49 4.78 14.10 -2.76
N ASP A 50 3.99 13.25 -2.11
CA ASP A 50 4.45 12.04 -1.43
C ASP A 50 5.08 11.07 -2.42
N LEU A 51 4.43 10.82 -3.57
CA LEU A 51 5.01 9.93 -4.58
C LEU A 51 6.34 10.46 -5.14
N ILE A 52 6.45 11.76 -5.38
CA ILE A 52 7.72 12.37 -5.79
C ILE A 52 8.78 12.20 -4.69
N THR A 53 8.39 12.36 -3.43
CA THR A 53 9.26 12.13 -2.28
C THR A 53 9.75 10.69 -2.24
N ILE A 54 8.85 9.71 -2.39
CA ILE A 54 9.19 8.28 -2.40
C ILE A 54 10.16 7.96 -3.53
N VAL A 55 9.93 8.47 -4.74
CA VAL A 55 10.84 8.31 -5.89
C VAL A 55 12.25 8.77 -5.53
N ASN A 56 12.37 9.97 -4.93
CA ASN A 56 13.66 10.53 -4.55
C ASN A 56 14.33 9.74 -3.41
N LEU A 57 13.56 9.32 -2.39
CA LEU A 57 14.07 8.51 -1.27
C LEU A 57 14.62 7.15 -1.73
N LEU A 58 13.99 6.57 -2.75
CA LEU A 58 14.45 5.34 -3.38
C LEU A 58 15.70 5.54 -4.25
N GLY A 59 16.12 6.77 -4.54
CA GLY A 59 17.24 7.07 -5.44
C GLY A 59 16.88 7.00 -6.93
N ALA A 60 15.58 7.00 -7.27
CA ALA A 60 15.08 7.08 -8.63
C ALA A 60 14.85 8.54 -9.05
N GLU A 61 14.68 8.81 -10.34
CA GLU A 61 14.42 10.16 -10.86
C GLU A 61 12.95 10.36 -11.20
N TYR A 62 12.35 11.42 -10.66
CA TYR A 62 11.02 11.87 -11.10
C TYR A 62 11.12 12.73 -12.37
N LEU A 63 10.38 12.34 -13.40
CA LEU A 63 10.21 13.09 -14.63
C LEU A 63 8.82 13.71 -14.70
N ARG A 64 8.77 15.02 -15.00
CA ARG A 64 7.50 15.74 -15.17
C ARG A 64 6.78 15.37 -16.47
N VAL A 65 7.54 15.07 -17.51
CA VAL A 65 7.06 14.81 -18.88
C VAL A 65 7.30 13.34 -19.23
N LEU A 66 6.30 12.70 -19.85
CA LEU A 66 6.39 11.32 -20.31
C LEU A 66 7.08 11.26 -21.68
N ASP A 67 8.34 10.85 -21.68
CA ASP A 67 9.20 10.76 -22.86
C ASP A 67 9.95 9.42 -22.92
N ARG A 68 10.91 9.30 -23.84
CA ARG A 68 11.69 8.07 -24.03
C ARG A 68 12.68 7.79 -22.90
N LYS A 69 13.00 8.76 -22.04
CA LYS A 69 13.85 8.54 -20.87
C LYS A 69 13.05 7.92 -19.72
N SER A 70 11.74 8.19 -19.70
CA SER A 70 10.83 7.60 -18.72
C SER A 70 10.82 6.08 -18.88
N THR A 71 11.06 5.36 -17.79
CA THR A 71 11.03 3.89 -17.71
C THR A 71 9.71 3.39 -17.15
N HIS A 72 9.10 4.17 -16.26
CA HIS A 72 7.87 3.81 -15.56
C HIS A 72 6.83 4.93 -15.65
N LEU A 73 5.57 4.54 -15.70
CA LEU A 73 4.42 5.42 -15.51
C LEU A 73 3.63 4.94 -14.30
N VAL A 74 3.71 5.69 -13.19
CA VAL A 74 2.89 5.48 -12.00
C VAL A 74 1.53 6.15 -12.24
N CYS A 75 0.48 5.33 -12.24
CA CYS A 75 -0.81 5.66 -12.82
C CYS A 75 -1.93 5.57 -11.78
N TYR A 76 -2.70 6.66 -11.60
CA TYR A 76 -3.83 6.66 -10.67
C TYR A 76 -5.06 5.98 -11.27
N GLU A 77 -5.40 6.31 -12.51
CA GLU A 77 -6.47 5.68 -13.29
C GLU A 77 -5.93 5.37 -14.68
N PHE A 78 -6.40 4.27 -15.30
CA PHE A 78 -6.01 3.87 -16.65
C PHE A 78 -6.65 4.75 -17.74
N GLU A 79 -6.39 6.05 -17.65
CA GLU A 79 -6.95 7.07 -18.51
C GLU A 79 -6.00 8.26 -18.72
N GLY A 80 -6.38 9.12 -19.66
CA GLY A 80 -5.64 10.33 -19.99
C GLY A 80 -4.47 10.13 -20.94
N ALA A 81 -3.92 11.24 -21.43
CA ALA A 81 -2.96 11.23 -22.54
C ALA A 81 -1.65 10.49 -22.23
N LYS A 82 -1.14 10.57 -20.99
CA LYS A 82 0.08 9.87 -20.59
C LYS A 82 -0.12 8.36 -20.57
N TRP A 83 -1.20 7.87 -19.97
CA TRP A 83 -1.54 6.45 -19.98
C TRP A 83 -1.79 5.95 -21.39
N ALA A 84 -2.59 6.67 -22.20
CA ALA A 84 -2.89 6.27 -23.57
C ALA A 84 -1.60 6.12 -24.39
N LYS A 85 -0.66 7.05 -24.27
CA LYS A 85 0.66 6.98 -24.92
C LYS A 85 1.49 5.81 -24.43
N ALA A 86 1.59 5.59 -23.12
CA ALA A 86 2.34 4.47 -22.56
C ALA A 86 1.72 3.12 -22.98
N ASN A 87 0.39 3.01 -22.95
CA ASN A 87 -0.35 1.82 -23.32
C ASN A 87 -0.24 1.52 -24.82
N GLN A 88 -0.23 2.55 -25.67
CA GLN A 88 -0.05 2.38 -27.12
C GLN A 88 1.39 1.99 -27.47
N THR A 89 2.38 2.67 -26.89
CA THR A 89 3.78 2.51 -27.29
C THR A 89 4.49 1.36 -26.57
N LYS A 90 3.98 0.94 -25.41
CA LYS A 90 4.57 -0.09 -24.53
C LYS A 90 6.03 0.20 -24.14
N LEU A 91 6.44 1.47 -24.18
CA LEU A 91 7.79 1.90 -23.81
C LEU A 91 8.00 1.99 -22.30
N GLN A 92 6.94 2.28 -21.55
CA GLN A 92 6.98 2.37 -20.09
C GLN A 92 6.26 1.20 -19.44
N LEU A 93 6.81 0.73 -18.34
CA LEU A 93 6.12 -0.14 -17.41
C LEU A 93 5.06 0.70 -16.68
N VAL A 94 3.79 0.30 -16.80
CA VAL A 94 2.67 0.99 -16.14
C VAL A 94 2.37 0.26 -14.84
N VAL A 95 2.41 0.98 -13.72
CA VAL A 95 2.19 0.43 -12.37
C VAL A 95 1.33 1.38 -11.53
N SER A 96 0.73 0.88 -10.46
CA SER A 96 0.10 1.70 -9.41
C SER A 96 1.14 2.35 -8.49
N HIS A 97 0.71 3.27 -7.62
CA HIS A 97 1.58 3.85 -6.59
C HIS A 97 2.12 2.81 -5.60
N LYS A 98 1.39 1.71 -5.40
CA LYS A 98 1.71 0.67 -4.42
C LYS A 98 3.08 0.06 -4.68
N TRP A 99 3.52 -0.02 -5.94
CA TRP A 99 4.88 -0.46 -6.26
C TRP A 99 5.95 0.41 -5.60
N LEU A 100 5.81 1.74 -5.67
CA LEU A 100 6.76 2.67 -5.05
C LEU A 100 6.72 2.56 -3.53
N GLU A 101 5.53 2.50 -2.94
CA GLU A 101 5.37 2.38 -1.50
C GLU A 101 5.99 1.08 -0.97
N GLU A 102 5.72 -0.06 -1.62
CA GLU A 102 6.27 -1.36 -1.24
C GLU A 102 7.78 -1.43 -1.46
N CYS A 103 8.30 -0.84 -2.55
CA CYS A 103 9.74 -0.72 -2.76
C CYS A 103 10.39 0.07 -1.61
N LEU A 104 9.74 1.11 -1.10
CA LEU A 104 10.25 1.90 0.02
C LEU A 104 10.16 1.14 1.35
N ARG A 105 9.02 0.49 1.64
CA ARG A 105 8.83 -0.35 2.84
C ARG A 105 9.90 -1.45 2.93
N GLN A 106 10.11 -2.15 1.82
CA GLN A 106 11.05 -3.28 1.75
C GLN A 106 12.50 -2.86 1.42
N TRP A 107 12.71 -1.58 1.09
CA TRP A 107 14.00 -1.01 0.71
C TRP A 107 14.72 -1.78 -0.41
N ARG A 108 13.96 -2.18 -1.43
CA ARG A 108 14.45 -2.90 -2.61
C ARG A 108 13.55 -2.65 -3.81
N ARG A 109 14.04 -2.85 -5.03
CA ARG A 109 13.19 -2.85 -6.22
C ARG A 109 12.39 -4.13 -6.29
N LEU A 110 11.07 -4.01 -6.38
CA LEU A 110 10.15 -5.14 -6.53
C LEU A 110 9.77 -5.36 -8.01
N PRO A 111 9.35 -6.58 -8.40
CA PRO A 111 8.88 -6.85 -9.75
C PRO A 111 7.65 -6.01 -10.10
N GLU A 112 7.70 -5.27 -11.20
CA GLU A 112 6.64 -4.33 -11.59
C GLU A 112 5.34 -5.04 -11.98
N ALA A 113 5.44 -6.26 -12.51
CA ALA A 113 4.30 -7.03 -13.00
C ALA A 113 3.22 -7.28 -11.92
N GLU A 114 3.63 -7.40 -10.66
CA GLU A 114 2.74 -7.61 -9.51
C GLU A 114 1.85 -6.38 -9.24
N PHE A 115 2.25 -5.20 -9.74
CA PHE A 115 1.59 -3.92 -9.49
C PHE A 115 1.02 -3.28 -10.76
N ALA A 116 1.01 -4.02 -11.88
CA ALA A 116 0.53 -3.54 -13.17
C ALA A 116 -0.95 -3.84 -13.41
N ALA A 117 -1.53 -4.79 -12.68
CA ALA A 117 -2.90 -5.27 -12.91
C ALA A 117 -3.98 -4.27 -12.46
N ARG A 118 -3.69 -3.46 -11.44
CA ARG A 118 -4.62 -2.49 -10.85
C ARG A 118 -4.10 -1.08 -11.00
N SER A 119 -5.01 -0.14 -11.17
CA SER A 119 -4.73 1.29 -11.10
C SER A 119 -4.59 1.76 -9.65
N GLY A 120 -4.01 2.94 -9.43
CA GLY A 120 -3.92 3.54 -8.09
C GLY A 120 -5.26 3.70 -7.39
N LYS A 121 -6.31 4.07 -8.13
CA LYS A 121 -7.67 4.22 -7.59
C LYS A 121 -8.25 2.91 -7.10
N GLU A 122 -7.96 1.81 -7.78
CA GLU A 122 -8.38 0.47 -7.34
C GLU A 122 -7.61 0.04 -6.09
N GLU A 123 -6.32 0.34 -5.99
CA GLU A 123 -5.53 0.07 -4.78
C GLU A 123 -6.05 0.87 -3.58
N ASP A 124 -6.33 2.18 -3.75
CA ASP A 124 -6.86 3.01 -2.67
C ASP A 124 -8.24 2.50 -2.21
N ARG A 125 -9.14 2.13 -3.13
CA ARG A 125 -10.46 1.54 -2.80
C ARG A 125 -10.33 0.22 -2.03
N LEU A 126 -9.38 -0.64 -2.40
CA LEU A 126 -9.15 -1.91 -1.71
C LEU A 126 -8.63 -1.68 -0.28
N ALA A 127 -7.68 -0.76 -0.11
CA ALA A 127 -7.15 -0.40 1.21
C ALA A 127 -8.23 0.17 2.13
N GLU A 128 -9.14 1.00 1.61
CA GLU A 128 -10.31 1.50 2.35
C GLU A 128 -11.22 0.35 2.80
N ALA A 129 -11.55 -0.58 1.90
CA ALA A 129 -12.39 -1.73 2.23
C ALA A 129 -11.76 -2.67 3.26
N GLU A 130 -10.44 -2.88 3.22
CA GLU A 130 -9.69 -3.67 4.20
C GLU A 130 -9.70 -3.03 5.59
N ALA A 131 -9.62 -1.71 5.68
CA ALA A 131 -9.64 -0.97 6.95
C ALA A 131 -11.02 -0.95 7.62
N GLU A 132 -12.10 -1.15 6.86
CA GLU A 132 -13.48 -1.15 7.38
C GLU A 132 -13.91 -2.50 7.99
N VAL A 133 -13.17 -3.58 7.80
CA VAL A 133 -13.52 -4.91 8.33
C VAL A 133 -13.42 -4.89 9.86
N PRO A 134 -14.54 -4.98 10.62
CA PRO A 134 -14.50 -4.96 12.07
C PRO A 134 -13.90 -6.27 12.61
N ASP A 135 -13.06 -6.15 13.64
CA ASP A 135 -12.46 -7.25 14.37
C ASP A 135 -13.56 -8.00 15.15
N SER A 136 -14.29 -8.91 14.50
CA SER A 136 -15.32 -9.72 15.13
C SER A 136 -15.32 -11.15 14.60
N GLU A 137 -14.46 -11.99 15.16
CA GLU A 137 -14.78 -13.41 15.43
C GLU A 137 -14.14 -13.81 16.77
N GLY A 138 -14.77 -13.38 17.86
CA GLY A 138 -14.70 -14.14 19.11
C GLY A 138 -15.69 -15.29 18.99
N GLU A 139 -15.25 -16.46 18.53
CA GLU A 139 -15.98 -17.70 18.74
C GLU A 139 -15.97 -17.99 20.24
N GLU A 140 -17.03 -17.59 20.96
CA GLU A 140 -17.32 -18.15 22.28
C GLU A 140 -17.71 -19.62 22.10
N ASP A 141 -16.72 -20.50 22.20
CA ASP A 141 -16.95 -21.94 22.34
C ASP A 141 -17.80 -22.19 23.60
N ASP A 142 -19.08 -22.50 23.39
CA ASP A 142 -20.04 -22.97 24.39
C ASP A 142 -19.64 -24.36 24.93
N PHE A 143 -18.62 -24.39 25.79
CA PHE A 143 -18.18 -25.59 26.52
C PHE A 143 -19.04 -25.88 27.77
N SER A 144 -20.28 -25.41 27.82
CA SER A 144 -21.12 -25.51 29.04
C SER A 144 -22.27 -26.52 28.97
N LYS A 145 -22.43 -27.27 27.86
CA LYS A 145 -23.53 -28.25 27.73
C LYS A 145 -23.24 -29.68 28.17
N ASP A 146 -21.98 -30.05 28.45
CA ASP A 146 -21.64 -31.46 28.73
C ASP A 146 -21.44 -31.82 30.22
N ILE A 147 -21.39 -30.84 31.13
CA ILE A 147 -21.21 -31.14 32.57
C ILE A 147 -22.54 -31.52 33.24
N ASN A 148 -23.67 -30.90 32.85
CA ASN A 148 -24.97 -31.17 33.47
C ASN A 148 -25.63 -32.49 33.03
N ALA A 149 -25.13 -33.16 31.98
CA ALA A 149 -25.61 -34.48 31.57
C ALA A 149 -25.00 -35.62 32.41
N ARG A 150 -23.82 -35.40 33.02
CA ARG A 150 -23.10 -36.43 33.78
C ARG A 150 -23.47 -36.48 35.27
N GLU A 151 -24.01 -35.41 35.84
CA GLU A 151 -24.42 -35.40 37.26
C GLU A 151 -25.82 -35.98 37.52
N ASN A 152 -26.65 -36.17 36.49
CA ASN A 152 -28.01 -36.72 36.64
C ASN A 152 -28.10 -38.25 36.51
N LEU A 153 -27.01 -38.97 36.25
CA LEU A 153 -26.99 -40.44 36.18
C LEU A 153 -26.48 -41.12 37.46
N THR A 154 -25.91 -40.38 38.42
CA THR A 154 -25.29 -40.94 39.64
C THR A 154 -26.13 -40.80 40.91
N ARG A 155 -27.31 -40.16 40.85
CA ARG A 155 -28.22 -39.98 42.01
C ARG A 155 -29.45 -40.88 42.06
N GLY A 156 -29.59 -41.81 41.12
CA GLY A 156 -30.70 -42.77 41.07
C GLY A 156 -30.29 -44.19 41.48
N GLY A 157 -29.97 -44.42 42.75
CA GLY A 157 -29.86 -45.79 43.26
C GLY A 157 -29.04 -45.97 44.52
N VAL A 158 -29.62 -45.66 45.69
CA VAL A 158 -29.52 -46.47 46.94
C VAL A 158 -30.71 -46.07 47.84
N GLY A 159 -31.52 -47.04 48.26
CA GLY A 159 -32.45 -46.92 49.40
C GLY A 159 -33.91 -47.15 49.05
#